data_AF-A0A432ZYE1-F1
#
_entry.id   AF-A0A432ZYE1-F1
#
_cell.length_a   1.000
_cell.length_b   1.000
_cell.length_c   1.000
_cell.angle_alpha   90.00
_cell.angle_beta   90.00
_cell.angle_gamma   90.00
#
_symmetry.space_group_name_H-M   'P 1'
#
loop_
_entity.id
_entity.type
_entity.pdbx_description
1 polymer ?
#
loop_
_entity_poly.entity_id
_entity_poly.type
_entity_poly.pdbx_seq_one_letter_code
_entity_poly.pdbx_strand_id
1 'polypeptide(L)' 'CPICLEISEDPKAIIYCGHILCDTCFRDYSEKSRENEQIQCPYCRQSTLLSNVVSINLIYKYHQNAPKCIFPPVALD' A
#
# COMPACT_ATOMS: atom_id res chain seq x y z
N CYS A 1 7.00 -7.66 2.83
CA CYS A 1 5.58 -7.83 3.21
C CYS A 1 5.51 -8.17 4.71
N PRO A 2 4.70 -7.52 5.55
CA PRO A 2 4.62 -7.82 6.98
C PRO A 2 4.00 -9.18 7.32
N ILE A 3 3.33 -9.84 6.35
CA ILE A 3 2.73 -11.17 6.54
C ILE A 3 3.77 -12.27 6.30
N CYS A 4 4.34 -12.34 5.10
CA CYS A 4 5.28 -13.41 4.73
C CYS A 4 6.77 -13.05 4.88
N LEU A 5 7.09 -11.79 5.21
CA LEU A 5 8.46 -11.26 5.31
C LEU A 5 9.26 -11.29 4.00
N GLU A 6 8.62 -11.54 2.86
CA GLU A 6 9.28 -11.56 1.54
C GLU A 6 9.14 -10.24 0.76
N ILE A 7 10.00 -10.10 -0.25
CA ILE A 7 10.01 -9.03 -1.25
C ILE A 7 9.20 -9.51 -2.46
N SER A 8 8.40 -8.62 -3.05
CA SER A 8 7.57 -8.91 -4.22
C SER A 8 7.86 -7.92 -5.33
N GLU A 9 7.74 -8.37 -6.58
CA GLU A 9 7.95 -7.53 -7.76
C GLU A 9 6.83 -6.50 -7.97
N ASP A 10 5.59 -6.81 -7.58
CA ASP A 10 4.45 -5.87 -7.63
C ASP A 10 3.76 -5.74 -6.26
N PRO A 11 4.42 -5.10 -5.30
CA PRO A 11 3.84 -4.91 -3.99
C PRO A 11 2.68 -3.91 -4.04
N LYS A 12 1.67 -4.12 -3.18
CA LYS A 12 0.49 -3.28 -3.02
C LYS A 12 0.66 -2.36 -1.81
N ALA A 13 0.45 -1.07 -1.98
CA ALA A 13 0.40 -0.08 -0.91
C ALA A 13 -1.04 0.25 -0.54
N ILE A 14 -1.33 0.29 0.76
CA ILE A 14 -2.61 0.76 1.30
C ILE A 14 -2.49 2.28 1.51
N ILE A 15 -3.16 3.09 0.70
CA ILE A 15 -2.87 4.54 0.54
C ILE A 15 -2.95 5.34 1.86
N TYR A 16 -3.90 5.04 2.75
CA TYR A 16 -4.09 5.84 3.96
C TYR A 16 -3.14 5.51 5.12
N CYS A 17 -2.55 4.31 5.14
CA CYS A 17 -1.60 3.94 6.19
C CYS A 17 -0.18 3.72 5.64
N GLY A 18 0.01 3.70 4.32
CA GLY A 18 1.30 3.53 3.67
C GLY A 18 1.90 2.13 3.77
N HIS A 19 1.28 1.19 4.50
CA HIS A 19 1.81 -0.15 4.64
C HIS A 19 1.70 -0.96 3.36
N ILE A 20 2.70 -1.82 3.16
CA ILE A 20 2.95 -2.50 1.89
C ILE A 20 2.80 -4.01 2.06
N LEU A 21 2.00 -4.63 1.20
CA LEU A 21 1.80 -6.08 1.11
C LEU A 21 2.36 -6.61 -0.21
N CYS A 22 2.81 -7.87 -0.26
CA CYS A 22 3.06 -8.51 -1.55
C CYS A 22 1.72 -8.83 -2.25
N ASP A 23 1.74 -8.97 -3.58
CA ASP A 23 0.53 -9.27 -4.37
C ASP A 23 -0.17 -10.53 -3.86
N THR A 24 0.59 -11.60 -3.59
CA THR A 24 0.06 -12.89 -3.12
C THR A 24 -0.68 -12.75 -1.79
N CYS A 25 -0.01 -12.21 -0.76
CA CYS A 25 -0.67 -12.04 0.54
C CYS A 25 -1.82 -11.04 0.49
N PHE A 26 -1.75 -10.02 -0.37
CA PHE A 26 -2.88 -9.11 -0.56
C PHE A 26 -4.10 -9.85 -1.11
N ARG A 27 -3.94 -10.68 -2.15
CA ARG A 27 -5.05 -11.48 -2.72
C ARG A 27 -5.68 -12.36 -1.65
N ASP A 28 -4.88 -13.22 -1.02
CA ASP A 28 -5.35 -14.18 -0.01
C ASP A 28 -6.04 -13.47 1.18
N TYR A 29 -5.53 -12.31 1.58
CA TYR A 29 -6.10 -11.53 2.67
C TYR A 29 -7.39 -10.82 2.24
N SER A 30 -7.42 -10.24 1.04
CA SER A 30 -8.56 -9.50 0.50
C SER A 30 -9.76 -10.39 0.18
N GLU A 31 -9.55 -11.67 -0.11
CA GLU A 31 -10.64 -12.63 -0.35
C GLU A 31 -11.61 -12.70 0.82
N LYS A 32 -11.09 -12.62 2.06
CA LYS A 32 -11.90 -12.64 3.29
C LYS A 32 -12.71 -11.38 3.51
N SER A 33 -12.40 -10.30 2.80
CA SER A 33 -13.01 -8.98 3.00
C SER A 33 -13.70 -8.44 1.75
N ARG A 34 -13.76 -9.24 0.68
CA ARG A 34 -14.33 -8.88 -0.62
C ARG A 34 -15.84 -8.57 -0.57
N GLU A 35 -16.56 -9.19 0.35
CA GLU A 35 -18.01 -9.03 0.49
C GLU A 35 -18.42 -7.63 1.01
N ASN A 36 -17.54 -6.96 1.76
CA ASN A 36 -17.79 -5.64 2.35
C ASN A 36 -17.03 -4.50 1.65
N GLU A 37 -16.35 -4.80 0.53
CA GLU A 37 -15.48 -3.88 -0.23
C GLU A 37 -14.42 -3.14 0.61
N GLN A 38 -14.12 -3.67 1.79
CA GLN A 38 -13.23 -3.07 2.76
C GLN A 38 -12.06 -4.00 3.02
N ILE A 39 -10.94 -3.43 3.43
CA ILE A 39 -9.76 -4.16 3.87
C ILE A 39 -9.24 -3.51 5.13
N GLN A 40 -8.91 -4.34 6.11
CA GLN A 40 -8.21 -3.91 7.30
C GLN A 40 -6.70 -4.11 7.09
N CYS A 41 -5.90 -3.09 7.34
CA CYS A 41 -4.45 -3.25 7.24
C CYS A 41 -3.97 -4.30 8.24
N PRO A 42 -3.27 -5.36 7.81
CA PRO A 42 -2.81 -6.43 8.72
C PRO A 42 -1.71 -5.95 9.68
N TYR A 43 -1.07 -4.81 9.40
CA TYR A 43 -0.02 -4.25 10.24
C TYR A 43 -0.56 -3.27 11.28
N CYS A 44 -1.27 -2.22 10.86
CA CYS A 44 -1.75 -1.17 11.76
C CYS A 44 -3.25 -1.25 12.09
N ARG A 45 -3.98 -2.23 11.55
CA ARG A 45 -5.42 -2.45 11.78
C ARG A 45 -6.35 -1.34 11.30
N GLN A 46 -5.85 -0.36 10.55
CA GLN A 46 -6.66 0.68 9.90
C GLN A 46 -7.54 0.07 8.81
N SER A 47 -8.85 0.30 8.87
CA SER A 47 -9.79 -0.11 7.82
C SER A 47 -9.89 0.94 6.71
N THR A 48 -9.99 0.47 5.47
CA THR A 48 -10.18 1.30 4.28
C THR A 48 -10.93 0.52 3.20
N LEU A 49 -11.40 1.18 2.14
CA LEU A 49 -11.94 0.50 0.96
C LEU A 49 -10.84 -0.25 0.19
N LEU A 50 -11.19 -1.39 -0.41
CA LEU A 50 -10.32 -2.16 -1.30
C LEU A 50 -9.82 -1.32 -2.49
N SER A 51 -10.64 -0.36 -2.96
CA SER A 51 -10.27 0.59 -4.02
C SER A 51 -9.11 1.52 -3.64
N ASN A 52 -8.78 1.63 -2.35
CA ASN A 52 -7.69 2.47 -1.84
C ASN A 52 -6.37 1.69 -1.70
N VAL A 53 -6.28 0.53 -2.34
CA VAL A 53 -5.06 -0.25 -2.46
C VAL A 53 -4.54 -0.12 -3.89
N VAL A 54 -3.27 0.21 -4.05
CA VAL A 54 -2.66 0.40 -5.38
C VAL A 54 -1.32 -0.32 -5.48
N SER A 55 -0.94 -0.72 -6.69
CA SER A 55 0.42 -1.23 -6.94
C SER A 55 1.44 -0.11 -6.78
N ILE A 56 2.55 -0.39 -6.07
CA ILE A 56 3.67 0.54 -5.95
C ILE A 56 4.28 0.83 -7.31
N ASN A 57 4.35 -0.16 -8.20
CA ASN A 57 4.83 0.06 -9.57
C ASN A 57 3.97 1.07 -10.33
N LEU A 58 2.68 1.16 -10.02
CA LEU A 58 1.79 2.16 -10.61
C LEU A 58 2.15 3.56 -10.11
N ILE A 59 2.32 3.71 -8.79
CA ILE A 59 2.81 4.96 -8.17
C ILE A 59 4.14 5.36 -8.82
N TYR A 60 5.08 4.43 -8.93
CA TYR A 60 6.39 4.68 -9.54
C TYR A 60 6.24 5.17 -10.99
N LYS A 61 5.45 4.48 -11.83
CA LYS A 61 5.23 4.88 -13.23
C LYS A 61 4.60 6.27 -13.36
N TYR A 62 3.60 6.59 -12.55
CA TYR A 62 2.95 7.90 -12.58
C TYR A 62 3.86 9.02 -12.07
N HIS A 63 4.72 8.74 -11.09
CA HIS A 63 5.58 9.74 -10.47
C HIS A 63 7.03 9.75 -10.99
N GLN A 64 7.43 8.85 -11.90
CA GLN A 64 8.81 8.75 -12.36
C GLN A 64 9.32 10.08 -12.98
N ASN A 65 8.41 10.80 -13.65
CA ASN A 65 8.69 12.07 -14.32
C ASN A 65 8.00 13.25 -13.62
N ALA A 66 7.39 13.02 -12.45
CA ALA A 66 6.80 14.10 -11.68
C ALA A 66 7.92 15.04 -11.22
N PRO A 67 7.71 16.36 -11.23
CA PRO A 67 8.65 17.28 -10.59
C PRO A 67 8.85 16.81 -9.16
N LYS A 68 10.12 16.60 -8.77
CA LYS A 68 10.43 16.24 -7.38
C LYS A 68 9.81 17.31 -6.50
N CYS A 69 8.86 16.92 -5.66
CA CYS A 69 8.39 17.82 -4.60
C CYS A 69 9.63 18.21 -3.81
N ILE A 70 10.02 19.49 -3.89
CA ILE A 70 11.02 20.06 -2.99
C ILE A 70 10.30 20.14 -1.65
N PHE A 71 10.32 19.03 -0.90
CA PHE A 71 9.92 19.07 0.49
C PHE A 71 10.93 20.01 1.16
N PRO A 72 10.51 21.16 1.69
CA PRO A 72 11.39 21.88 2.61
C PRO A 72 11.78 20.88 3.70
N PRO A 73 13.04 20.88 4.17
CA PRO A 73 13.44 20.00 5.26
C PRO A 73 12.44 20.19 6.39
N VAL A 74 11.73 19.11 6.73
CA VAL A 74 10.89 19.07 7.93
C VAL A 74 11.87 19.37 9.06
N ALA A 75 11.68 20.53 9.72
CA ALA A 75 12.41 20.82 10.94
C ALA A 75 12.06 19.71 11.92
N LEU A 76 13.05 18.88 12.26
CA LEU A 76 12.95 17.95 13.38
C LEU A 76 12.91 18.82 14.65
N ASP A 77 11.74 18.93 15.27
CA ASP A 77 11.55 19.43 16.62
C ASP A 77 11.88 18.37 17.67
#